data_AF-A0A7Y1XH59-F1
#
_entry.id   AF-A0A7Y1XH59-F1
#
_cell.length_a   1.000
_cell.length_b   1.000
_cell.length_c   1.000
_cell.angle_alpha   90.00
_cell.angle_beta   90.00
_cell.angle_gamma   90.00
#
_symmetry.space_group_name_H-M   'P 1'
#
loop_
_entity.id
_entity.type
_entity.pdbx_description
1 polymer ?
#
loop_
_entity_poly.entity_id
_entity_poly.type
_entity_poly.pdbx_seq_one_letter_code
_entity_poly.pdbx_strand_id
1 'polypeptide(L)'
;SVVHVGASYQDTEGGTSAYGLEAAAVFGALHGQVEFFEADNGTTSPDTDGYYVQVGYVITGEQRPYKGGKFKKIKPSGSNGAVEVVARYEDGEGDFGDIELDATDATAWGLGVNWYVNNAVRLGLNYTDGESEVSTDEGEEIRARLQIAF
;
A
#
# COMPACT_ATOMS: atom_id res chain seq x y z
N SER A 1 -15.32 15.31 -0.70
CA SER A 1 -14.93 13.89 -0.56
C SER A 1 -14.71 13.29 -1.93
N VAL A 2 -13.97 12.19 -2.01
CA VAL A 2 -13.76 11.40 -3.22
C VAL A 2 -14.07 9.95 -2.90
N VAL A 3 -14.71 9.24 -3.83
CA VAL A 3 -14.89 7.79 -3.80
C VAL A 3 -14.56 7.27 -5.20
N HIS A 4 -13.79 6.19 -5.27
CA HIS A 4 -13.35 5.51 -6.48
C HIS A 4 -13.56 4.01 -6.30
N VAL A 5 -13.99 3.35 -7.37
CA VAL A 5 -13.99 1.89 -7.51
C VAL A 5 -13.45 1.54 -8.89
N GLY A 6 -12.71 0.46 -8.99
CA GLY A 6 -12.11 -0.03 -10.22
C GLY A 6 -12.11 -1.55 -10.26
N ALA A 7 -12.10 -2.08 -11.48
CA ALA A 7 -11.93 -3.50 -11.75
C ALA A 7 -11.04 -3.67 -12.97
N SER A 8 -10.22 -4.72 -12.99
CA SER A 8 -9.35 -5.09 -14.08
C SER A 8 -9.49 -6.58 -14.41
N TYR A 9 -9.23 -6.90 -15.67
CA TYR A 9 -9.10 -8.28 -16.14
C TYR A 9 -8.00 -8.32 -17.20
N GLN A 10 -7.15 -9.33 -17.12
CA GLN A 10 -6.10 -9.60 -18.07
C GLN A 10 -6.10 -11.10 -18.38
N ASP A 11 -5.91 -11.44 -19.65
CA ASP A 11 -5.82 -12.80 -20.14
C ASP A 11 -4.67 -12.88 -21.14
N THR A 12 -3.93 -13.98 -21.14
CA THR A 12 -2.83 -14.20 -22.06
C THR A 12 -3.03 -15.46 -22.87
N GLU A 13 -2.50 -15.49 -24.10
CA GLU A 13 -2.57 -16.68 -24.97
C GLU A 13 -1.91 -17.93 -24.34
N GLY A 14 -1.09 -17.77 -23.30
CA GLY A 14 -0.46 -18.85 -22.54
C GLY A 14 -1.37 -19.55 -21.53
N GLY A 15 -2.64 -19.15 -21.43
CA GLY A 15 -3.60 -19.72 -20.47
C GLY A 15 -3.43 -19.19 -19.06
N THR A 16 -2.80 -18.03 -18.89
CA THR A 16 -2.77 -17.30 -17.61
C THR A 16 -3.80 -16.18 -17.65
N SER A 17 -4.45 -15.92 -16.52
CA SER A 17 -5.41 -14.83 -16.40
C SER A 17 -5.31 -14.17 -15.03
N ALA A 18 -5.69 -12.90 -14.93
CA ALA A 18 -5.72 -12.19 -13.67
C ALA A 18 -6.91 -11.23 -13.63
N TYR A 19 -7.49 -11.05 -12.46
CA TYR A 19 -8.46 -9.99 -12.21
C TYR A 19 -8.13 -9.24 -10.93
N GLY A 20 -8.55 -7.98 -10.90
CA GLY A 20 -8.30 -7.10 -9.77
C GLY A 20 -9.52 -6.25 -9.45
N LEU A 21 -9.73 -6.00 -8.16
CA LEU A 21 -10.73 -5.07 -7.65
C LEU A 21 -10.04 -4.02 -6.79
N GLU A 22 -10.39 -2.75 -6.98
CA GLU A 22 -9.85 -1.65 -6.19
C GLU A 22 -10.96 -0.72 -5.71
N ALA A 23 -10.79 -0.17 -4.51
CA ALA A 23 -11.61 0.93 -4.02
C ALA A 23 -10.76 1.92 -3.25
N ALA A 24 -11.07 3.21 -3.37
CA ALA A 24 -10.38 4.27 -2.64
C ALA A 24 -11.33 5.40 -2.26
N ALA A 25 -11.06 6.04 -1.12
CA ALA A 25 -11.86 7.16 -0.65
C ALA A 25 -11.05 8.24 0.07
N VAL A 26 -11.57 9.47 0.04
CA VAL A 26 -11.04 10.64 0.75
C VAL A 26 -12.17 11.41 1.42
N PHE A 27 -12.08 11.58 2.74
CA PHE A 27 -13.01 12.33 3.56
C PHE A 27 -12.24 13.32 4.46
N GLY A 28 -11.99 14.52 3.94
CA GLY A 28 -11.16 15.49 4.65
C GLY A 28 -9.73 14.96 4.80
N ALA A 29 -9.22 14.95 6.03
CA ALA A 29 -7.88 14.45 6.35
C ALA A 29 -7.78 12.91 6.35
N LEU A 30 -8.90 12.20 6.34
CA LEU A 30 -8.95 10.74 6.27
C LEU A 30 -8.91 10.29 4.81
N HIS A 31 -8.09 9.30 4.50
CA HIS A 31 -8.09 8.60 3.22
C HIS A 31 -7.87 7.10 3.43
N GLY A 32 -8.28 6.30 2.46
CA GLY A 32 -8.04 4.87 2.48
C GLY A 32 -8.21 4.23 1.12
N GLN A 33 -7.66 3.05 0.97
CA GLN A 33 -7.80 2.21 -0.21
C GLN A 33 -7.73 0.73 0.16
N VAL A 34 -8.33 -0.09 -0.69
CA VAL A 34 -8.26 -1.55 -0.67
C VAL A 34 -8.06 -2.02 -2.10
N GLU A 35 -7.20 -3.02 -2.27
CA GLU A 35 -7.07 -3.76 -3.52
C GLU A 35 -7.12 -5.25 -3.22
N PHE A 36 -7.72 -6.01 -4.12
CA PHE A 36 -7.76 -7.47 -4.15
C PHE A 36 -7.33 -7.91 -5.56
N PHE A 37 -6.58 -9.00 -5.66
CA PHE A 37 -6.27 -9.62 -6.93
C PHE A 37 -6.34 -11.15 -6.82
N GLU A 38 -6.57 -11.81 -7.94
CA GLU A 38 -6.37 -13.24 -8.13
C GLU A 38 -5.81 -13.45 -9.53
N ALA A 39 -4.88 -14.40 -9.65
CA ALA A 39 -4.16 -14.74 -10.86
C ALA A 39 -4.08 -16.26 -11.03
N ASP A 40 -4.61 -16.75 -12.14
CA ASP A 40 -4.37 -18.09 -12.66
C ASP A 40 -3.03 -18.06 -13.40
N ASN A 41 -2.06 -18.81 -12.90
CA ASN A 41 -0.69 -18.84 -13.44
C ASN A 41 -0.47 -20.00 -14.43
N GLY A 42 -1.55 -20.62 -14.91
CA GLY A 42 -1.55 -21.73 -15.84
C GLY A 42 -1.09 -23.04 -15.19
N THR A 43 -0.66 -24.00 -16.01
CA THR A 43 -0.48 -25.38 -15.52
C THR A 43 0.86 -25.64 -14.82
N THR A 44 1.80 -24.70 -14.86
CA THR A 44 3.20 -24.91 -14.41
C THR A 44 3.55 -24.21 -13.11
N SER A 45 2.65 -23.36 -12.61
CA SER A 45 2.86 -22.52 -11.44
C SER A 45 1.59 -22.52 -10.60
N PRO A 46 1.68 -22.45 -9.26
CA PRO A 46 0.52 -22.23 -8.41
C PRO A 46 -0.16 -20.92 -8.75
N ASP A 47 -1.48 -20.85 -8.57
CA ASP A 47 -2.23 -19.60 -8.62
C ASP A 47 -1.80 -18.66 -7.48
N THR A 48 -2.16 -17.38 -7.58
CA THR A 48 -1.74 -16.35 -6.64
C THR A 48 -2.89 -15.41 -6.40
N ASP A 49 -3.22 -15.14 -5.15
CA ASP A 49 -4.21 -14.16 -4.75
C ASP A 49 -3.71 -13.35 -3.56
N GLY A 50 -4.46 -12.30 -3.25
CA GLY A 50 -4.15 -11.50 -2.09
C GLY A 50 -4.87 -10.18 -2.08
N TYR A 51 -4.80 -9.53 -0.93
CA TYR A 51 -5.38 -8.22 -0.76
C TYR A 51 -4.58 -7.38 0.21
N TYR A 52 -4.84 -6.08 0.18
CA TYR A 52 -4.40 -5.20 1.23
C TYR A 52 -5.45 -4.13 1.53
N VAL A 53 -5.44 -3.65 2.76
CA VAL A 53 -6.21 -2.48 3.19
C VAL A 53 -5.24 -1.46 3.76
N GLN A 54 -5.36 -0.21 3.33
CA GLN A 54 -4.56 0.89 3.85
C GLN A 54 -5.44 2.07 4.24
N VAL A 55 -5.22 2.60 5.44
CA VAL A 55 -5.89 3.80 5.95
C VAL A 55 -4.85 4.81 6.37
N GLY A 56 -5.08 6.08 6.05
CA GLY A 56 -4.22 7.15 6.51
C GLY A 56 -4.99 8.37 6.97
N TYR A 57 -4.39 9.11 7.90
CA TYR A 57 -4.93 10.34 8.45
C TYR A 57 -3.86 11.42 8.48
N VAL A 58 -4.16 12.57 7.90
CA VAL A 58 -3.27 13.73 7.92
C VAL A 58 -3.57 14.57 9.14
N ILE A 59 -2.75 14.42 10.18
CA ILE A 59 -2.90 15.06 11.50
C ILE A 59 -3.01 16.59 11.38
N THR A 60 -2.30 17.17 10.42
CA THR A 60 -2.28 18.62 10.15
C THR A 60 -3.49 19.12 9.35
N GLY A 61 -4.38 18.22 8.92
CA GLY A 61 -5.69 18.56 8.34
C GLY A 61 -5.76 18.61 6.81
N GLU A 62 -4.64 18.45 6.09
CA GLU A 62 -4.65 18.43 4.64
C GLU A 62 -5.39 17.22 4.07
N GLN A 63 -6.06 17.41 2.94
CA GLN A 63 -6.65 16.28 2.20
C GLN A 63 -5.59 15.66 1.30
N ARG A 64 -5.54 14.32 1.25
CA ARG A 64 -4.69 13.62 0.27
C ARG A 64 -5.32 13.75 -1.12
N PRO A 65 -4.67 14.41 -2.10
CA PRO A 65 -5.31 14.62 -3.38
C PRO A 65 -5.45 13.30 -4.14
N TYR A 66 -6.58 13.12 -4.82
CA TYR A 66 -6.86 11.94 -5.66
C TYR A 66 -7.18 12.40 -7.08
N LYS A 67 -6.42 11.92 -8.08
CA LYS A 67 -6.62 12.33 -9.48
C LYS A 67 -6.14 11.26 -10.46
N GLY A 68 -7.04 10.87 -11.37
CA GLY A 68 -6.77 9.89 -12.43
C GLY A 68 -6.51 8.49 -11.87
N GLY A 69 -7.40 8.01 -10.99
CA GLY A 69 -7.32 6.68 -10.38
C GLY A 69 -6.18 6.48 -9.39
N LYS A 70 -5.55 7.55 -8.87
CA LYS A 70 -4.45 7.42 -7.91
C LYS A 70 -4.32 8.58 -6.95
N PHE A 71 -3.87 8.27 -5.73
CA PHE A 71 -3.41 9.27 -4.77
C PHE A 71 -2.21 10.06 -5.29
N LYS A 72 -2.12 11.31 -4.84
CA LYS A 72 -1.02 12.23 -5.13
C LYS A 72 -0.35 12.65 -3.83
N LYS A 73 0.81 13.29 -3.99
CA LYS A 73 1.57 13.89 -2.90
C LYS A 73 0.71 14.91 -2.14
N ILE A 74 0.72 14.81 -0.81
CA ILE A 74 0.18 15.84 0.09
C ILE A 74 1.06 17.09 -0.04
N LYS A 75 0.40 18.24 -0.20
CA LYS A 75 1.06 19.55 -0.22
C LYS A 75 0.78 20.24 1.11
N PRO A 76 1.81 20.50 1.93
CA PRO A 76 1.61 21.21 3.20
C PRO A 76 0.91 22.55 3.02
N SER A 77 -0.03 22.83 3.93
CA SER A 77 -0.78 24.09 3.95
C SER A 77 -0.06 25.22 4.72
N GLY A 78 0.86 24.86 5.63
CA GLY A 78 1.59 25.80 6.48
C GLY A 78 3.11 25.57 6.48
N SER A 79 3.84 26.42 7.21
CA SER A 79 5.31 26.40 7.28
C SER A 79 5.91 25.19 8.01
N ASN A 80 5.11 24.50 8.83
CA ASN A 80 5.57 23.38 9.65
C ASN A 80 5.50 22.02 8.91
N GLY A 81 5.15 22.04 7.62
CA GLY A 81 4.90 20.84 6.85
C GLY A 81 3.54 20.21 7.16
N ALA A 82 3.32 19.01 6.62
CA ALA A 82 2.15 18.18 6.91
C ALA A 82 2.59 16.84 7.51
N VAL A 83 1.86 16.36 8.52
CA VAL A 83 2.15 15.08 9.18
C VAL A 83 1.01 14.11 8.90
N GLU A 84 1.34 12.93 8.39
CA GLU A 84 0.41 11.86 8.08
C GLU A 84 0.82 10.60 8.84
N VAL A 85 -0.17 9.90 9.39
CA VAL A 85 -0.03 8.53 9.88
C VAL A 85 -0.75 7.58 8.93
N VAL A 86 -0.20 6.40 8.75
CA VAL A 86 -0.74 5.36 7.86
C VAL A 86 -0.68 4.02 8.58
N ALA A 87 -1.71 3.21 8.41
CA ALA A 87 -1.72 1.80 8.77
C ALA A 87 -2.03 0.98 7.50
N ARG A 88 -1.39 -0.17 7.37
CA ARG A 88 -1.61 -1.12 6.28
C ARG A 88 -1.67 -2.53 6.85
N TYR A 89 -2.53 -3.34 6.27
CA TYR A 89 -2.60 -4.79 6.45
C TYR A 89 -2.63 -5.43 5.07
N GLU A 90 -1.91 -6.52 4.88
CA GLU A 90 -1.87 -7.31 3.65
C GLU A 90 -1.77 -8.81 3.96
N ASP A 91 -2.31 -9.62 3.06
CA ASP A 91 -2.58 -11.05 3.25
C ASP A 91 -2.70 -11.70 1.87
N GLY A 92 -2.09 -12.88 1.71
CA GLY A 92 -2.01 -13.65 0.47
C GLY A 92 -0.60 -13.76 -0.10
N GLU A 93 -0.47 -14.28 -1.31
CA GLU A 93 0.82 -14.49 -1.95
C GLU A 93 1.46 -13.20 -2.45
N GLY A 94 2.72 -12.97 -2.07
CA GLY A 94 3.43 -11.75 -2.41
C GLY A 94 4.93 -11.85 -2.21
N ASP A 95 5.61 -10.71 -2.40
CA ASP A 95 7.02 -10.53 -2.04
C ASP A 95 7.11 -9.80 -0.69
N PHE A 96 7.48 -10.55 0.33
CA PHE A 96 7.66 -10.11 1.70
C PHE A 96 9.16 -10.05 2.08
N GLY A 97 10.05 -9.93 1.10
CA GLY A 97 11.50 -9.88 1.31
C GLY A 97 11.96 -8.68 2.15
N ASP A 98 11.18 -7.60 2.22
CA ASP A 98 11.45 -6.45 3.09
C ASP A 98 11.42 -6.82 4.60
N ILE A 99 10.69 -7.88 4.97
CA ILE A 99 10.63 -8.45 6.32
C ILE A 99 11.28 -9.84 6.39
N GLU A 100 12.23 -10.15 5.49
CA GLU A 100 13.01 -11.42 5.50
C GLU A 100 12.19 -12.71 5.26
N LEU A 101 10.95 -12.61 4.76
CA LEU A 101 10.10 -13.78 4.44
C LEU A 101 10.15 -14.20 2.96
N ASP A 102 10.93 -13.50 2.12
CA ASP A 102 11.02 -13.71 0.66
C ASP A 102 9.63 -13.72 -0.03
N ALA A 103 9.52 -14.37 -1.19
CA ALA A 103 8.25 -14.55 -1.88
C ALA A 103 7.50 -15.76 -1.31
N THR A 104 6.36 -15.51 -0.65
CA THR A 104 5.56 -16.50 0.08
C THR A 104 4.11 -16.05 0.21
N ASP A 105 3.24 -16.96 0.67
CA ASP A 105 1.96 -16.61 1.30
C ASP A 105 2.22 -16.14 2.74
N ALA A 106 1.79 -14.93 3.07
CA ALA A 106 2.04 -14.32 4.37
C ALA A 106 0.98 -13.27 4.73
N THR A 107 0.85 -13.05 6.03
CA THR A 107 0.13 -11.92 6.61
C THR A 107 1.13 -10.89 7.11
N ALA A 108 0.92 -9.60 6.79
CA ALA A 108 1.73 -8.51 7.33
C ALA A 108 0.89 -7.29 7.70
N TRP A 109 1.32 -6.58 8.75
CA TRP A 109 0.76 -5.29 9.13
C TRP A 109 1.88 -4.27 9.34
N GLY A 110 1.57 -3.00 9.08
CA GLY A 110 2.53 -1.93 9.20
C GLY A 110 1.93 -0.61 9.63
N LEU A 111 2.76 0.17 10.34
CA LEU A 111 2.46 1.53 10.78
C LEU A 111 3.52 2.48 10.24
N GLY A 112 3.07 3.60 9.69
CA GLY A 112 3.91 4.59 9.05
C GLY A 112 3.62 6.01 9.54
N VAL A 113 4.66 6.81 9.65
CA VAL A 113 4.58 8.27 9.84
C VAL A 113 5.31 8.95 8.70
N ASN A 114 4.65 9.91 8.07
CA ASN A 114 5.20 10.73 6.99
C ASN A 114 5.18 12.20 7.39
N TRP A 115 6.32 12.87 7.31
CA TRP A 115 6.41 14.32 7.42
C TRP A 115 6.77 14.92 6.06
N TYR A 116 5.78 15.58 5.46
CA TYR A 116 5.93 16.39 4.26
C TYR A 116 6.48 17.75 4.68
N VAL A 117 7.80 17.87 4.81
CA VAL A 117 8.47 19.10 5.28
C VAL A 117 8.10 20.29 4.38
N ASN A 118 8.08 20.07 3.06
CA ASN A 118 7.61 21.03 2.06
C ASN A 118 7.23 20.30 0.76
N ASN A 119 6.97 21.06 -0.31
CA ASN A 119 6.61 20.50 -1.62
C ASN A 119 7.73 19.68 -2.29
N ALA A 120 8.98 19.76 -1.83
CA ALA A 120 10.12 19.01 -2.34
C ALA A 120 10.56 17.87 -1.41
N VAL A 121 10.54 18.08 -0.09
CA VAL A 121 11.12 17.17 0.91
C VAL A 121 10.05 16.40 1.68
N ARG A 122 10.24 15.08 1.81
CA ARG A 122 9.45 14.19 2.68
C ARG A 122 10.39 13.29 3.48
N LEU A 123 10.09 13.16 4.76
CA LEU A 123 10.66 12.15 5.65
C LEU A 123 9.59 11.10 5.95
N GLY A 124 9.98 9.83 6.04
CA GLY A 124 9.12 8.71 6.42
C GLY A 124 9.80 7.78 7.40
N LEU A 125 9.04 7.24 8.33
CA LEU A 125 9.43 6.15 9.22
C LEU A 125 8.30 5.13 9.20
N ASN A 126 8.62 3.86 8.95
CA ASN A 126 7.65 2.77 8.97
C ASN A 126 8.18 1.62 9.83
N TYR A 127 7.25 0.91 10.46
CA TYR A 127 7.43 -0.40 11.06
C TYR A 127 6.50 -1.38 10.35
N THR A 128 6.99 -2.56 10.03
CA THR A 128 6.23 -3.67 9.45
C THR A 128 6.58 -4.93 10.21
N ASP A 129 5.59 -5.78 10.44
CA ASP A 129 5.69 -7.07 11.11
C ASP A 129 4.79 -8.04 10.37
N GLY A 130 5.25 -9.28 10.18
CA GLY A 130 4.49 -10.29 9.45
C GLY A 130 4.96 -11.71 9.72
N GLU A 131 4.10 -12.65 9.34
CA GLU A 131 4.29 -14.08 9.51
C GLU A 131 3.94 -14.83 8.23
N SER A 132 4.70 -15.88 7.94
CA SER A 132 4.43 -16.79 6.83
C SER A 132 3.25 -17.70 7.15
N GLU A 133 2.30 -17.84 6.22
CA GLU A 133 1.15 -18.75 6.36
C GLU A 133 1.51 -20.22 6.06
N VAL A 134 2.70 -20.46 5.50
CA VAL A 134 3.16 -21.78 5.03
C VAL A 134 4.37 -22.31 5.80
N SER A 135 4.93 -21.54 6.73
CA SER A 135 6.04 -21.93 7.60
C SER A 135 5.83 -21.41 9.03
N THR A 136 6.87 -21.49 9.87
CA THR A 136 6.88 -20.86 11.20
C THR A 136 7.74 -19.59 11.22
N ASP A 137 8.05 -19.05 10.05
CA ASP A 137 8.93 -17.91 9.91
C ASP A 137 8.15 -16.61 10.14
N GLU A 138 8.77 -15.72 10.90
CA GLU A 138 8.27 -14.39 11.25
C GLU A 138 9.33 -13.35 10.90
N GLY A 139 8.93 -12.11 10.67
CA GLY A 139 9.86 -11.07 10.29
C GLY A 139 9.34 -9.65 10.53
N GLU A 140 10.27 -8.75 10.80
CA GLU A 140 9.97 -7.35 11.08
C GLU A 140 10.98 -6.39 10.44
N GLU A 141 10.52 -5.18 10.11
CA GLU A 141 11.34 -4.13 9.54
C GLU A 141 11.07 -2.78 10.20
N ILE A 142 12.13 -2.02 10.49
CA ILE A 142 12.06 -0.56 10.68
C ILE A 142 12.74 0.16 9.52
N ARG A 143 11.98 0.99 8.80
CA ARG A 143 12.47 1.72 7.61
C ARG A 143 12.34 3.22 7.73
N ALA A 144 13.47 3.92 7.68
CA ALA A 144 13.53 5.37 7.50
C ALA A 144 13.77 5.76 6.03
N ARG A 145 13.07 6.80 5.54
CA ARG A 145 13.20 7.28 4.15
C ARG A 145 13.28 8.80 4.09
N LEU A 146 14.29 9.31 3.39
CA LEU A 146 14.36 10.70 2.92
C LEU A 146 14.06 10.73 1.42
N GLN A 147 13.10 11.55 1.01
CA GLN A 147 12.75 11.77 -0.39
C GLN A 147 12.87 13.25 -0.74
N ILE A 148 13.55 13.54 -1.85
CA ILE A 148 13.74 14.89 -2.40
C ILE A 148 13.26 14.87 -3.86
N ALA A 149 12.33 15.76 -4.20
CA ALA A 149 11.83 15.95 -5.57
C ALA A 149 12.30 17.30 -6.13
N PHE A 150 12.66 17.33 -7.42
CA PHE A 150 13.08 18.50 -8.18
C PHE A 150 12.27 18.63 -9.48
#